data_AF-A0A0G1T9V3-F1
#
_entry.id   AF-A0A0G1T9V3-F1
#
_cell.length_a   1.000
_cell.length_b   1.000
_cell.length_c   1.000
_cell.angle_alpha   90.00
_cell.angle_beta   90.00
_cell.angle_gamma   90.00
#
_symmetry.space_group_name_H-M   'P 1'
#
loop_
_entity.id
_entity.type
_entity.pdbx_description
1 polymer ?
#
loop_
_entity_poly.entity_id
_entity_poly.type
_entity_poly.pdbx_seq_one_letter_code
_entity_poly.pdbx_strand_id
1 'polypeptide(L)'
;MAQFGTCGYCGHEWYSISDGEQCLPKTIPTCPEAGIMAVCTDCFDSLPSGMISDIVVGAYNASIPDLSEDGMHMSKTEHLLVASAIKGWVRYMKGESRETPFAEATFGN
;
A
#
# COMPACT_ATOMS: atom_id res chain seq x y z
N MET A 1 -6.75 -14.43 11.55
CA MET A 1 -5.36 -14.33 12.03
C MET A 1 -4.87 -12.94 11.66
N ALA A 2 -4.51 -12.10 12.63
CA ALA A 2 -3.96 -10.77 12.33
C ALA A 2 -2.61 -10.97 11.61
N GLN A 3 -2.44 -10.39 10.43
CA GLN A 3 -1.13 -10.34 9.78
C GLN A 3 -0.21 -9.47 10.63
N PHE A 4 0.66 -10.11 11.41
CA PHE A 4 1.74 -9.42 12.11
C PHE A 4 2.76 -8.96 11.05
N GLY A 5 2.95 -7.66 10.93
CA GLY A 5 3.92 -7.03 10.03
C GLY A 5 4.49 -5.79 10.69
N THR A 6 5.40 -5.10 10.00
CA THR A 6 6.10 -3.92 10.52
C THR A 6 5.97 -2.75 9.55
N CYS A 7 6.00 -1.53 10.07
CA CYS A 7 6.13 -0.33 9.25
C CYS A 7 7.46 -0.36 8.50
N GLY A 8 7.42 -0.29 7.17
CA GLY A 8 8.61 -0.27 6.32
C GLY A 8 9.48 0.99 6.46
N TYR A 9 9.04 1.98 7.23
CA TYR A 9 9.82 3.17 7.58
C TYR A 9 10.41 3.09 9.00
N CYS A 10 9.56 3.11 10.03
CA CYS A 10 10.02 3.19 11.43
C CYS A 10 10.34 1.83 12.06
N GLY A 11 10.00 0.71 11.39
CA GLY A 11 10.27 -0.64 11.89
C GLY A 11 9.36 -1.10 13.02
N HIS A 12 8.45 -0.26 13.54
CA HIS A 12 7.52 -0.66 14.57
C HIS A 12 6.54 -1.73 14.07
N GLU A 13 6.33 -2.76 14.90
CA GLU A 13 5.37 -3.83 14.64
C GLU A 13 3.94 -3.30 14.70
N TRP A 14 3.06 -3.82 13.84
CA TRP A 14 1.64 -3.48 13.87
C TRP A 14 1.06 -3.81 15.23
N TYR A 15 0.25 -2.89 15.75
CA TYR A 15 -0.42 -2.99 17.04
C TYR A 15 0.50 -2.95 18.26
N SER A 16 1.82 -2.80 18.08
CA SER A 16 2.74 -2.51 19.18
C SER A 16 2.51 -1.12 19.75
N ILE A 17 2.85 -0.93 21.03
CA ILE A 17 2.74 0.36 21.72
C ILE A 17 4.14 0.98 21.82
N SER A 18 4.32 2.17 21.27
CA SER A 18 5.52 3.01 21.45
C SER A 18 5.10 4.38 21.97
N ASP A 19 5.76 4.89 23.00
CA ASP A 19 5.48 6.21 23.58
C ASP A 19 4.00 6.45 23.98
N GLY A 20 3.28 5.37 24.30
CA GLY A 20 1.87 5.43 24.70
C GLY A 20 0.87 5.41 23.53
N GLU A 21 1.36 5.40 22.29
CA GLU A 21 0.52 5.31 21.09
C GLU A 21 0.66 3.93 20.43
N GLN A 22 -0.44 3.45 19.84
CA GLN A 22 -0.45 2.18 19.13
C GLN A 22 -0.06 2.39 17.66
N CYS A 23 0.90 1.60 17.18
CA CYS A 23 1.31 1.59 15.78
C CYS A 23 0.21 0.97 14.90
N LEU A 24 -0.62 1.81 14.29
CA LEU A 24 -1.72 1.38 13.41
C LEU A 24 -1.27 1.37 11.94
N PRO A 25 -1.48 0.27 11.20
CA PRO A 25 -1.17 0.23 9.77
C PRO A 25 -2.12 1.12 8.97
N LYS A 26 -1.58 1.79 7.94
CA LYS A 26 -2.38 2.45 6.91
C LYS A 26 -2.59 1.49 5.75
N THR A 27 -3.85 1.20 5.42
CA THR A 27 -4.21 0.41 4.24
C THR A 27 -4.20 1.29 3.00
N ILE A 28 -3.33 0.95 2.04
CA ILE A 28 -3.21 1.65 0.75
C ILE A 28 -3.75 0.74 -0.36
N PRO A 29 -4.70 1.18 -1.18
CA PRO A 29 -5.23 0.34 -2.25
C PRO A 29 -4.20 0.08 -3.35
N THR A 30 -4.20 -1.14 -3.91
CA THR A 30 -3.30 -1.56 -5.01
C THR A 30 -4.02 -1.92 -6.31
N CYS A 31 -5.37 -1.98 -6.29
CA CYS A 31 -6.29 -2.38 -7.38
C CYS A 31 -6.56 -3.90 -7.53
N PRO A 32 -7.79 -4.31 -7.91
CA PRO A 32 -9.08 -3.64 -7.69
C PRO A 32 -9.68 -3.98 -6.32
N GLU A 33 -9.27 -5.08 -5.69
CA GLU A 33 -9.89 -5.61 -4.45
C GLU A 33 -8.88 -5.84 -3.32
N ALA A 34 -7.63 -5.43 -3.54
CA ALA A 34 -6.54 -5.59 -2.57
C ALA A 34 -6.08 -4.24 -2.00
N GLY A 35 -5.73 -4.27 -0.71
CA GLY A 35 -5.05 -3.20 0.00
C GLY A 35 -3.80 -3.75 0.66
N ILE A 36 -2.74 -2.96 0.67
CA ILE A 36 -1.47 -3.30 1.29
C ILE A 36 -1.24 -2.46 2.55
N MET A 37 -0.74 -3.11 3.59
CA MET A 37 -0.32 -2.47 4.83
C MET A 37 1.22 -2.47 4.88
N ALA A 38 1.82 -1.32 4.57
CA ALA A 38 3.29 -1.20 4.50
C ALA A 38 3.86 -0.04 5.34
N VAL A 39 3.01 0.91 5.76
CA VAL A 39 3.41 2.09 6.53
C VAL A 39 2.41 2.34 7.65
N CYS A 40 2.86 2.79 8.83
CA CYS A 40 1.94 3.18 9.91
C CYS A 40 1.30 4.54 9.62
N THR A 41 0.19 4.84 10.30
CA THR A 41 -0.53 6.12 10.17
C THR A 41 0.38 7.33 10.44
N ASP A 42 1.21 7.29 11.49
CA ASP A 42 2.06 8.43 11.85
C ASP A 42 3.15 8.71 10.80
N CYS A 43 3.75 7.64 10.27
CA CYS A 43 4.69 7.73 9.15
C CYS A 43 3.97 8.18 7.86
N PHE A 44 2.75 7.71 7.63
CA PHE A 44 1.96 8.14 6.47
C PHE A 44 1.67 9.65 6.53
N ASP A 45 1.33 10.18 7.70
CA ASP A 45 0.97 11.58 7.86
C ASP A 45 2.20 12.51 7.81
N SER A 46 3.33 12.07 8.38
CA SER A 46 4.57 12.86 8.45
C SER A 46 5.42 12.82 7.18
N LEU A 47 5.42 11.72 6.42
CA LEU A 47 6.34 11.55 5.29
C LEU A 47 5.81 12.16 3.97
N PRO A 48 6.71 12.54 3.05
CA PRO A 48 6.33 12.92 1.69
C PRO A 48 5.74 11.75 0.91
N SER A 49 4.78 12.04 0.03
CA SER A 49 4.08 11.04 -0.81
C SER A 49 5.03 10.17 -1.65
N GLY A 50 6.14 10.73 -2.13
CA GLY A 50 7.15 9.97 -2.88
C GLY A 50 7.77 8.84 -2.04
N MET A 51 8.15 9.13 -0.80
CA MET A 51 8.77 8.14 0.10
C MET A 51 7.77 7.05 0.49
N ILE A 52 6.53 7.43 0.79
CA ILE A 52 5.46 6.47 1.08
C ILE A 52 5.23 5.55 -0.12
N SER A 53 5.16 6.12 -1.31
CA SER A 53 4.95 5.35 -2.54
C SER A 53 6.05 4.31 -2.76
N ASP A 54 7.31 4.67 -2.54
CA ASP A 54 8.44 3.76 -2.75
C ASP A 54 8.44 2.61 -1.74
N ILE A 55 8.13 2.88 -0.47
CA ILE A 55 7.99 1.84 0.58
C ILE A 55 6.88 0.85 0.18
N VAL A 56 5.74 1.37 -0.24
CA VAL A 56 4.56 0.56 -0.53
C VAL A 56 4.74 -0.28 -1.78
N VAL A 57 5.35 0.28 -2.84
CA VAL A 57 5.73 -0.46 -4.05
C VAL A 57 6.76 -1.55 -3.72
N GLY A 58 7.73 -1.25 -2.85
CA GLY A 58 8.70 -2.23 -2.37
C GLY A 58 8.03 -3.40 -1.65
N ALA A 59 7.13 -3.11 -0.71
CA ALA A 59 6.36 -4.11 0.02
C ALA A 59 5.46 -4.94 -0.92
N TYR A 60 4.81 -4.30 -1.90
CA TYR A 60 4.00 -4.99 -2.91
C TYR A 60 4.85 -5.98 -3.70
N ASN A 61 6.00 -5.55 -4.23
CA ASN A 61 6.89 -6.43 -4.99
C ASN A 61 7.43 -7.60 -4.15
N ALA A 62 7.68 -7.38 -2.85
CA ALA A 62 8.11 -8.45 -1.93
C ALA A 62 6.98 -9.43 -1.56
N SER A 63 5.71 -8.98 -1.63
CA SER A 63 4.53 -9.81 -1.34
C SER A 63 4.07 -10.66 -2.52
N ILE A 64 4.55 -10.37 -3.73
CA ILE A 64 4.26 -11.18 -4.90
C ILE A 64 5.07 -12.47 -4.76
N PRO A 65 4.42 -13.64 -4.62
CA PRO A 65 5.13 -14.89 -4.47
C PRO A 65 6.05 -15.09 -5.68
N ASP A 66 7.30 -15.43 -5.41
CA ASP A 66 8.26 -15.89 -6.41
C ASP A 66 7.74 -17.25 -6.90
N LEU A 67 6.90 -17.20 -7.93
CA LEU A 67 6.31 -18.27 -8.73
C LEU A 67 6.51 -19.71 -8.21
N SER A 68 5.44 -20.36 -7.74
CA SER A 68 5.34 -21.81 -7.87
C SER A 68 3.89 -22.31 -8.01
N GLU A 69 3.74 -23.16 -9.02
CA GLU A 69 2.64 -24.08 -9.42
C GLU A 69 1.47 -23.56 -10.29
N ASP A 70 0.87 -22.39 -10.05
CA ASP A 70 -0.38 -22.03 -10.79
C ASP A 70 -0.21 -21.06 -11.98
N GLY A 71 1.01 -20.60 -12.25
CA GLY A 71 1.35 -19.94 -13.52
C GLY A 71 0.79 -18.54 -13.78
N MET A 72 0.09 -17.90 -12.84
CA MET A 72 -0.41 -16.53 -13.02
C MET A 72 0.73 -15.51 -12.91
N HIS A 73 1.30 -15.15 -14.05
CA HIS A 73 2.36 -14.14 -14.15
C HIS A 73 1.74 -12.78 -14.43
N MET A 74 2.04 -11.79 -13.59
CA MET A 74 1.90 -10.40 -13.99
C MET A 74 3.08 -10.05 -14.90
N SER A 75 2.78 -9.54 -16.09
CA SER A 75 3.76 -8.93 -16.97
C SER A 75 4.41 -7.72 -16.32
N LYS A 76 5.61 -7.35 -16.78
CA LYS A 76 6.29 -6.12 -16.33
C LYS A 76 5.38 -4.89 -16.43
N THR A 77 4.55 -4.83 -17.46
CA THR A 77 3.57 -3.74 -17.65
C THR A 77 2.52 -3.74 -16.55
N GLU A 78 2.00 -4.89 -16.15
CA GLU A 78 1.02 -4.99 -15.06
C GLU A 78 1.63 -4.60 -13.72
N HIS A 79 2.88 -4.98 -13.44
CA HIS A 79 3.59 -4.49 -12.25
C HIS A 79 3.75 -2.96 -12.27
N LEU A 80 4.06 -2.37 -13.42
CA LEU A 80 4.14 -0.91 -13.56
C LEU A 80 2.79 -0.22 -13.37
N LEU A 81 1.69 -0.85 -13.81
CA LEU A 81 0.33 -0.33 -13.61
C LEU A 81 -0.04 -0.34 -12.12
N VAL A 82 0.28 -1.41 -11.38
CA VAL A 82 0.05 -1.44 -9.92
C VAL A 82 0.95 -0.45 -9.19
N ALA A 83 2.22 -0.32 -9.57
CA ALA A 83 3.09 0.69 -8.98
C ALA A 83 2.58 2.12 -9.23
N SER A 84 2.01 2.38 -10.41
CA SER A 84 1.41 3.66 -10.76
C SER A 84 0.11 3.91 -9.98
N ALA A 85 -0.69 2.87 -9.79
CA ALA A 85 -1.89 2.90 -8.95
C ALA A 85 -1.58 3.26 -7.51
N ILE A 86 -0.60 2.58 -6.89
CA ILE A 86 -0.15 2.85 -5.53
C ILE A 86 0.24 4.32 -5.39
N LYS A 87 1.04 4.84 -6.33
CA LYS A 87 1.44 6.26 -6.35
C LYS A 87 0.25 7.20 -6.42
N GLY A 88 -0.73 6.88 -7.26
CA GLY A 88 -1.96 7.66 -7.36
C GLY A 88 -2.78 7.65 -6.07
N TRP A 89 -2.93 6.49 -5.44
CA TRP A 89 -3.66 6.34 -4.18
C TRP A 89 -2.99 7.10 -3.03
N VAL A 90 -1.66 7.00 -2.91
CA VAL A 90 -0.91 7.74 -1.91
C VAL A 90 -1.14 9.24 -2.07
N ARG A 91 -1.02 9.77 -3.30
CA ARG A 91 -1.27 11.20 -3.58
C ARG A 91 -2.70 11.62 -3.26
N TYR A 92 -3.68 10.81 -3.64
CA TYR A 92 -5.09 11.07 -3.32
C TYR A 92 -5.32 11.11 -1.81
N MET A 93 -4.84 10.09 -1.08
CA MET A 93 -4.99 9.99 0.37
C MET A 93 -4.22 11.09 1.13
N LYS A 94 -3.15 11.66 0.54
CA LYS A 94 -2.42 12.82 1.07
C LYS A 94 -3.03 14.17 0.66
N GLY A 95 -4.13 14.17 -0.11
CA GLY A 95 -4.80 15.38 -0.58
C GLY A 95 -4.07 16.11 -1.70
N GLU A 96 -3.04 15.50 -2.31
CA GLU A 96 -2.29 16.05 -3.44
C GLU A 96 -2.99 15.82 -4.79
N SER A 97 -3.93 14.87 -4.84
CA SER A 97 -4.79 14.60 -6.00
C SER A 97 -6.27 14.73 -5.63
N ARG A 98 -7.09 15.22 -6.56
CA ARG A 98 -8.55 15.32 -6.41
C ARG A 98 -9.29 14.08 -6.90
N GLU A 99 -8.62 13.23 -7.67
CA GLU A 99 -9.20 12.05 -8.31
C GLU A 99 -8.49 10.79 -7.81
N THR A 100 -9.27 9.72 -7.64
CA THR A 100 -8.75 8.37 -7.39
C THR A 100 -8.10 7.84 -8.67
N PRO A 101 -7.00 7.07 -8.58
CA PRO A 101 -6.29 6.57 -9.76
C PRO A 101 -7.10 5.59 -10.62
N PHE A 102 -8.16 5.03 -10.08
CA PHE A 102 -9.17 4.30 -10.85
C PHE A 102 -10.52 4.95 -10.60
N ALA A 103 -11.31 5.07 -11.67
CA ALA A 103 -12.73 5.32 -11.52
C ALA A 103 -13.31 4.12 -10.75
N GLU A 104 -13.98 4.37 -9.63
CA GLU A 104 -14.92 3.38 -9.11
C GLU A 104 -15.90 3.13 -10.26
N ALA A 105 -15.87 1.93 -10.84
CA ALA A 105 -16.95 1.53 -11.70
C ALA A 105 -18.19 1.53 -10.80
N THR A 106 -19.02 2.56 -10.92
CA THR A 106 -20.38 2.53 -10.40
C THR A 106 -21.08 1.41 -11.15
N PHE A 107 -21.01 0.19 -10.60
CA PHE A 107 -21.97 -0.84 -10.91
C PHE A 107 -23.30 -0.29 -10.40
N GLY A 108 -24.04 0.37 -11.31
CA GLY A 108 -25.39 0.82 -11.03
C GLY A 108 -26.21 -0.37 -10.55
N ASN A 109 -26.82 -0.22 -9.38
CA ASN A 109 -27.85 -1.12 -8.88
C ASN A 109 -29.00 -1.26 -9.88
#